data_AF-A0A9R0WF38-F1
#
_entry.id   AF-A0A9R0WF38-F1
#
_cell.length_a   1.000
_cell.length_b   1.000
_cell.length_c   1.000
_cell.angle_alpha   90.00
_cell.angle_beta   90.00
_cell.angle_gamma   90.00
#
_symmetry.space_group_name_H-M   'P 1'
#
loop_
_entity.id
_entity.type
_entity.pdbx_description
1 polymer ?
#
loop_
_entity_poly.entity_id
_entity_poly.type
_entity_poly.pdbx_seq_one_letter_code
_entity_poly.pdbx_strand_id
1 'polypeptide(L)'
;MLLSCLEVVSCPCALGLATPTAILIGTSMGAKRGLLIRGGDVLERLAGIDAIVLDKTGTLTKGKPVVTSIASLAYDKMEILRLAAAVEKTALHPIANAITKETELCKLDIPTTSGQLTQPGFGCLAEVDGRLVAVGNLDWVHNRFETKASPTELSDLGKRLEFVPSSEASSSNQSKSIAYIGREGEGIIGAIAISDVLRDDAKSTVDRLQQEGIATYILSGDRKEAVEGIGETVGIRSENRRSSLTPQEKAGIISTLQGEGHRVAMVGDGINDAPSLAAADVGIAMGTHSKENAASDAASVVLLGNRLSQVADALSLSKATMAKVHQNLAWAVAYNILAIPVAAGALLPQFDFAMTPSLSGGLMALSSIFVVSNSLLLQLHGSLQKAERPGPDHLKSRPKSQIL
;
A
#
# COMPACT_ATOMS: atom_id res chain seq x y z
N MET A 1 25.32 -40.63 37.28
CA MET A 1 25.35 -39.18 37.55
C MET A 1 25.66 -38.39 36.28
N LEU A 2 26.78 -38.64 35.59
CA LEU A 2 27.12 -37.94 34.33
C LEU A 2 26.08 -38.14 33.21
N LEU A 3 25.55 -39.37 33.02
CA LEU A 3 24.46 -39.63 32.06
C LEU A 3 23.21 -38.78 32.33
N SER A 4 22.82 -38.65 33.60
CA SER A 4 21.66 -37.85 34.03
C SER A 4 21.86 -36.36 33.70
N CYS A 5 23.06 -35.83 33.92
CA CYS A 5 23.40 -34.45 33.59
C CYS A 5 23.43 -34.22 32.08
N LEU A 6 23.91 -35.19 31.31
CA LEU A 6 23.95 -35.14 29.84
C LEU A 6 22.53 -35.12 29.25
N GLU A 7 21.61 -35.94 29.77
CA GLU A 7 20.18 -35.92 29.38
C GLU A 7 19.53 -34.55 29.66
N VAL A 8 19.80 -33.98 30.84
CA VAL A 8 19.25 -32.66 31.21
C VAL A 8 19.81 -31.55 30.33
N VAL A 9 21.11 -31.55 30.04
CA VAL A 9 21.78 -30.49 29.26
C VAL A 9 21.48 -30.59 27.77
N SER A 10 21.31 -31.81 27.24
CA SER A 10 21.02 -32.02 25.82
C SER A 10 19.59 -31.64 25.43
N CYS A 11 18.67 -31.51 26.39
CA CYS A 11 17.29 -31.12 26.11
C CYS A 11 17.22 -29.64 25.65
N PRO A 12 16.83 -29.36 24.40
CA PRO A 12 16.96 -28.04 23.82
C PRO A 12 15.76 -27.13 24.17
N CYS A 13 15.45 -26.97 25.45
CA CYS A 13 14.28 -26.20 25.92
C CYS A 13 14.32 -24.73 25.44
N ALA A 14 15.50 -24.09 25.52
CA ALA A 14 15.69 -22.71 25.05
C ALA A 14 15.53 -22.58 23.53
N LEU A 15 15.92 -23.60 22.77
CA LEU A 15 15.76 -23.65 21.31
C LEU A 15 14.27 -23.68 20.93
N GLY A 16 13.47 -24.46 21.65
CA GLY A 16 12.02 -24.55 21.45
C GLY A 16 11.28 -23.24 21.73
N LEU A 17 11.81 -22.39 22.61
CA LEU A 17 11.23 -21.08 22.95
C LEU A 17 11.75 -19.93 22.09
N ALA A 18 12.94 -20.08 21.49
CA ALA A 18 13.65 -19.03 20.75
C ALA A 18 12.81 -18.37 19.66
N THR A 19 12.24 -19.18 18.77
CA THR A 19 11.49 -18.71 17.61
C THR A 19 10.07 -18.27 17.98
N PRO A 20 9.25 -19.07 18.71
CA PRO A 20 7.89 -18.67 19.05
C PRO A 20 7.81 -17.39 19.88
N THR A 21 8.75 -17.16 20.79
CA THR A 21 8.74 -15.98 21.67
C THR A 21 9.04 -14.70 20.87
N ALA A 22 10.06 -14.73 20.01
CA ALA A 22 10.40 -13.60 19.15
C ALA A 22 9.26 -13.28 18.16
N ILE A 23 8.67 -14.30 17.55
CA ILE A 23 7.53 -14.15 16.62
C ILE A 23 6.30 -13.58 17.34
N LEU A 24 5.97 -14.08 18.54
CA LEU A 24 4.84 -13.58 19.32
C LEU A 24 5.01 -12.09 19.68
N ILE A 25 6.22 -11.70 20.10
CA ILE A 25 6.51 -10.30 20.42
C ILE A 25 6.48 -9.44 19.15
N GLY A 26 7.08 -9.90 18.05
CA GLY A 26 7.09 -9.20 16.76
C GLY A 26 5.68 -8.97 16.21
N THR A 27 4.84 -10.01 16.16
CA THR A 27 3.44 -9.90 15.73
C THR A 27 2.62 -9.01 16.67
N SER A 28 2.80 -9.10 17.99
CA SER A 28 2.14 -8.22 18.97
C SER A 28 2.52 -6.74 18.76
N MET A 29 3.80 -6.46 18.51
CA MET A 29 4.28 -5.12 18.19
C MET A 29 3.71 -4.61 16.85
N GLY A 30 3.66 -5.47 15.84
CA GLY A 30 3.02 -5.18 14.56
C GLY A 30 1.57 -4.77 14.74
N ALA A 31 0.78 -5.58 15.45
CA ALA A 31 -0.63 -5.31 15.72
C ALA A 31 -0.83 -3.96 16.43
N LYS A 32 -0.01 -3.64 17.44
CA LYS A 32 -0.03 -2.33 18.13
C LYS A 32 0.31 -1.14 17.22
N ARG A 33 1.01 -1.38 16.11
CA ARG A 33 1.36 -0.38 15.08
C ARG A 33 0.40 -0.39 13.89
N GLY A 34 -0.69 -1.17 13.96
CA GLY A 34 -1.66 -1.32 12.87
C GLY A 34 -1.14 -2.17 11.70
N LEU A 35 -0.20 -3.09 11.97
CA LEU A 35 0.32 -4.07 11.02
C LEU A 35 -0.23 -5.45 11.42
N LEU A 36 -1.23 -5.93 10.71
CA LEU A 36 -1.78 -7.27 10.97
C LEU A 36 -0.99 -8.28 10.13
N ILE A 37 -0.17 -9.09 10.78
CA ILE A 37 0.68 -10.09 10.11
C ILE A 37 0.14 -11.49 10.45
N ARG A 38 -0.24 -12.25 9.41
CA ARG A 38 -0.92 -13.54 9.56
C ARG A 38 0.06 -14.70 9.62
N GLY A 39 0.74 -14.85 10.75
CA GLY A 39 1.64 -15.98 11.01
C GLY A 39 3.11 -15.59 11.10
N GLY A 40 3.90 -16.50 11.65
CA GLY A 40 5.34 -16.31 11.87
C GLY A 40 6.18 -16.54 10.61
N ASP A 41 5.73 -17.45 9.75
CA ASP A 41 6.30 -17.71 8.43
C ASP A 41 6.19 -16.49 7.50
N VAL A 42 5.14 -15.67 7.65
CA VAL A 42 5.01 -14.40 6.93
C VAL A 42 6.04 -13.38 7.39
N LEU A 43 6.32 -13.30 8.70
CA LEU A 43 7.39 -12.43 9.22
C LEU A 43 8.75 -12.82 8.63
N GLU A 44 9.05 -14.12 8.59
CA GLU A 44 10.28 -14.65 8.02
C GLU A 44 10.41 -14.33 6.52
N ARG A 45 9.37 -14.62 5.74
CA ARG A 45 9.34 -14.30 4.30
C ARG A 45 9.50 -12.80 4.07
N LEU A 46 8.79 -11.97 4.84
CA LEU A 46 8.86 -10.51 4.74
C LEU A 46 10.25 -9.98 5.08
N ALA A 47 10.97 -10.59 6.04
CA ALA A 47 12.34 -10.18 6.38
C ALA A 47 13.34 -10.39 5.23
N GLY A 48 13.07 -11.37 4.36
CA GLY A 48 13.92 -11.71 3.21
C GLY A 48 13.54 -11.02 1.91
N ILE A 49 12.53 -10.15 1.88
CA ILE A 49 12.11 -9.45 0.66
C ILE A 49 13.21 -8.50 0.18
N ASP A 50 13.49 -8.56 -1.12
CA ASP A 50 14.45 -7.69 -1.83
C ASP A 50 13.80 -6.89 -2.97
N ALA A 51 12.58 -7.23 -3.37
CA ALA A 51 11.80 -6.51 -4.37
C ALA A 51 10.39 -6.20 -3.86
N ILE A 52 9.97 -4.93 -3.97
CA ILE A 52 8.60 -4.49 -3.71
C ILE A 52 7.95 -4.05 -5.00
N VAL A 53 6.77 -4.61 -5.26
CA VAL A 53 5.88 -4.24 -6.33
C VAL A 53 4.72 -3.45 -5.75
N LEU A 54 4.54 -2.22 -6.23
CA LEU A 54 3.48 -1.32 -5.79
C LEU A 54 2.42 -1.22 -6.89
N ASP A 55 1.16 -1.46 -6.54
CA ASP A 55 0.07 -1.01 -7.40
C ASP A 55 -0.01 0.53 -7.41
N LYS A 56 -0.56 1.10 -8.48
CA LYS A 56 -0.74 2.53 -8.60
C LYS A 56 -2.00 3.02 -7.88
N THR A 57 -3.16 2.43 -8.17
CA THR A 57 -4.47 2.95 -7.77
C THR A 57 -4.81 2.44 -6.37
N GLY A 58 -5.14 3.33 -5.44
CA GLY A 58 -5.42 2.94 -4.04
C GLY A 58 -4.18 2.58 -3.19
N THR A 59 -3.05 2.24 -3.82
CA THR A 59 -1.77 1.98 -3.15
C THR A 59 -0.85 3.21 -3.14
N LEU A 60 -0.22 3.58 -4.27
CA LEU A 60 0.59 4.81 -4.35
C LEU A 60 -0.26 6.08 -4.28
N THR A 61 -1.50 5.96 -4.74
CA THR A 61 -2.50 7.02 -4.73
C THR A 61 -3.54 6.76 -3.63
N LYS A 62 -4.36 7.76 -3.33
CA LYS A 62 -5.37 7.68 -2.27
C LYS A 62 -6.57 6.81 -2.67
N GLY A 63 -6.68 6.37 -3.94
CA GLY A 63 -7.82 5.60 -4.44
C GLY A 63 -9.11 6.42 -4.48
N LYS A 64 -8.97 7.75 -4.47
CA LYS A 64 -10.06 8.71 -4.33
C LYS A 64 -9.88 9.74 -5.43
N PRO A 65 -10.38 9.46 -6.65
CA PRO A 65 -10.28 10.40 -7.75
C PRO A 65 -10.93 11.73 -7.37
N VAL A 66 -10.33 12.83 -7.83
CA VAL A 66 -10.81 14.20 -7.65
C VAL A 66 -10.83 14.92 -8.99
N VAL A 67 -11.78 15.84 -9.15
CA VAL A 67 -11.82 16.73 -10.31
C VAL A 67 -10.65 17.71 -10.18
N THR A 68 -9.80 17.77 -11.21
CA THR A 68 -8.63 18.66 -11.22
C THR A 68 -8.81 19.85 -12.12
N SER A 69 -9.52 19.68 -13.24
CA SER A 69 -9.80 20.78 -14.15
C SER A 69 -11.05 20.51 -14.97
N ILE A 70 -11.70 21.60 -15.34
CA ILE A 70 -12.91 21.59 -16.16
C ILE A 70 -12.64 22.49 -17.36
N ALA A 71 -12.87 21.95 -18.54
CA ALA A 71 -12.81 22.67 -19.81
C ALA A 71 -14.19 22.69 -20.44
N SER A 72 -14.50 23.84 -21.04
CA SER A 72 -15.77 24.09 -21.68
C SER A 72 -15.51 24.74 -23.03
N LEU A 73 -16.37 24.45 -24.01
CA LEU A 73 -16.35 25.10 -25.33
C LEU A 73 -17.22 26.37 -25.33
N ALA A 74 -18.48 26.26 -24.92
CA ALA A 74 -19.46 27.35 -25.01
C ALA A 74 -20.19 27.68 -23.70
N TYR A 75 -20.09 26.80 -22.70
CA TYR A 75 -20.82 26.91 -21.43
C TYR A 75 -19.93 27.45 -20.30
N ASP A 76 -20.55 27.89 -19.21
CA ASP A 76 -19.80 28.10 -17.98
C ASP A 76 -19.25 26.76 -17.44
N LYS A 77 -18.07 26.79 -16.82
CA LYS A 77 -17.45 25.56 -16.29
C LYS A 77 -18.31 24.90 -15.20
N MET A 78 -19.01 25.69 -14.39
CA MET A 78 -19.90 25.14 -13.36
C MET A 78 -21.14 24.51 -13.97
N GLU A 79 -21.60 24.99 -15.13
CA GLU A 79 -22.71 24.36 -15.85
C GLU A 79 -22.30 22.98 -16.40
N ILE A 80 -21.08 22.84 -16.92
CA ILE A 80 -20.54 21.53 -17.33
C ILE A 80 -20.49 20.57 -16.14
N LEU A 81 -20.01 21.04 -14.99
CA LEU A 81 -19.95 20.24 -13.76
C LEU A 81 -21.36 19.84 -13.28
N ARG A 82 -22.31 20.78 -13.29
CA ARG A 82 -23.71 20.59 -12.91
C ARG A 82 -24.39 19.52 -13.77
N LEU A 83 -24.23 19.59 -15.09
CA LEU A 83 -24.79 18.62 -16.03
C LEU A 83 -24.14 17.24 -15.86
N ALA A 84 -22.82 17.18 -15.71
CA ALA A 84 -22.10 15.93 -15.49
C ALA A 84 -22.56 15.24 -14.20
N ALA A 85 -22.70 15.99 -13.10
CA ALA A 85 -23.17 15.45 -11.83
C ALA A 85 -24.61 14.95 -11.89
N ALA A 86 -25.46 15.58 -12.70
CA ALA A 86 -26.83 15.11 -12.91
C ALA A 86 -26.84 13.72 -13.56
N VAL A 87 -26.07 13.55 -14.63
CA VAL A 87 -25.94 12.27 -15.35
C VAL A 87 -25.30 11.19 -14.48
N GLU A 88 -24.32 11.56 -13.65
CA GLU A 88 -23.55 10.63 -12.82
C GLU A 88 -24.19 10.36 -11.44
N LYS A 89 -25.30 11.02 -11.10
CA LYS A 89 -25.91 10.99 -9.75
C LYS A 89 -26.22 9.59 -9.23
N THR A 90 -26.65 8.67 -10.11
CA THR A 90 -26.98 7.28 -9.71
C THR A 90 -25.90 6.27 -10.10
N ALA A 91 -24.81 6.73 -10.72
CA ALA A 91 -23.70 5.86 -11.09
C ALA A 91 -22.84 5.52 -9.87
N LEU A 92 -22.42 4.26 -9.77
CA LEU A 92 -21.61 3.74 -8.66
C LEU A 92 -20.10 3.81 -8.94
N HIS A 93 -19.67 4.44 -10.03
CA HIS A 93 -18.27 4.47 -10.44
C HIS A 93 -17.46 5.50 -9.62
N PRO A 94 -16.17 5.27 -9.30
CA PRO A 94 -15.33 6.25 -8.60
C PRO A 94 -15.29 7.64 -9.25
N ILE A 95 -15.34 7.71 -10.59
CA ILE A 95 -15.44 8.96 -11.36
C ILE A 95 -16.74 9.72 -11.06
N ALA A 96 -17.87 9.03 -11.00
CA ALA A 96 -19.17 9.62 -10.66
C ALA A 96 -19.14 10.25 -9.26
N ASN A 97 -18.55 9.54 -8.30
CA ASN A 97 -18.36 10.05 -6.94
C ASN A 97 -17.46 11.29 -6.91
N ALA A 98 -16.40 11.35 -7.73
CA ALA A 98 -15.53 12.51 -7.82
C ALA A 98 -16.28 13.75 -8.34
N ILE A 99 -17.07 13.58 -9.41
CA ILE A 99 -17.86 14.66 -10.02
C ILE A 99 -18.95 15.15 -9.06
N THR A 100 -19.73 14.24 -8.47
CA THR A 100 -20.80 14.59 -7.53
C THR A 100 -20.25 15.31 -6.30
N LYS A 101 -19.14 14.83 -5.74
CA LYS A 101 -18.50 15.45 -4.58
C LYS A 101 -17.96 16.85 -4.88
N GLU A 102 -17.34 17.06 -6.04
CA GLU A 102 -16.89 18.40 -6.46
C GLU A 102 -18.08 19.35 -6.61
N THR A 103 -19.19 18.86 -7.15
CA THR A 103 -20.42 19.64 -7.34
C THR A 103 -21.03 20.07 -6.00
N GLU A 104 -21.03 19.19 -5.00
CA GLU A 104 -21.45 19.49 -3.62
C GLU A 104 -20.52 20.53 -2.96
N LEU A 105 -19.20 20.43 -3.16
CA LEU A 105 -18.23 21.40 -2.64
C LEU A 105 -18.44 22.80 -3.24
N CYS A 106 -18.78 22.86 -4.53
CA CYS A 106 -19.13 24.09 -5.23
C CYS A 106 -20.55 24.60 -4.91
N LYS A 107 -21.34 23.86 -4.11
CA LYS A 107 -22.73 24.18 -3.72
C LYS A 107 -23.66 24.42 -4.92
N LEU A 108 -23.50 23.60 -5.96
CA LEU A 108 -24.34 23.67 -7.16
C LEU A 108 -25.58 22.78 -7.00
N ASP A 109 -26.73 23.29 -7.41
CA ASP A 109 -27.97 22.53 -7.43
C ASP A 109 -27.96 21.53 -8.60
N ILE A 110 -27.99 20.23 -8.26
CA ILE A 110 -27.98 19.15 -9.25
C ILE A 110 -29.40 18.97 -9.81
N PRO A 111 -29.61 19.16 -11.13
CA PRO A 111 -30.93 19.00 -11.74
C PRO A 111 -31.45 17.57 -11.64
N THR A 112 -32.77 17.41 -11.71
CA THR A 112 -33.41 16.10 -11.71
C THR A 112 -33.12 15.38 -13.02
N THR A 113 -32.74 14.11 -12.94
CA THR A 113 -32.43 13.28 -14.11
C THR A 113 -33.41 12.13 -14.27
N SER A 114 -33.73 11.79 -15.52
CA SER A 114 -34.60 10.67 -15.90
C SER A 114 -33.91 9.76 -16.91
N GLY A 115 -34.26 8.47 -16.88
CA GLY A 115 -33.85 7.52 -17.91
C GLY A 115 -32.33 7.27 -18.01
N GLN A 116 -31.62 7.15 -16.89
CA GLN A 116 -30.17 6.92 -16.91
C GLN A 116 -29.83 5.54 -17.49
N LEU A 117 -28.92 5.53 -18.46
CA LEU A 117 -28.33 4.35 -19.08
C LEU A 117 -26.81 4.38 -18.88
N THR A 118 -26.28 3.39 -18.19
CA THR A 118 -24.83 3.20 -18.00
C THR A 118 -24.32 2.10 -18.92
N GLN A 119 -23.31 2.40 -19.73
CA GLN A 119 -22.62 1.42 -20.58
C GLN A 119 -21.21 1.17 -20.03
N PRO A 120 -20.95 -0.02 -19.44
CA PRO A 120 -19.65 -0.35 -18.86
C PRO A 120 -18.49 -0.18 -19.86
N GLY A 121 -17.42 0.48 -19.42
CA GLY A 121 -16.23 0.76 -20.24
C GLY A 121 -16.36 1.96 -21.17
N PHE A 122 -17.52 2.62 -21.22
CA PHE A 122 -17.75 3.74 -22.12
C PHE A 122 -18.26 5.03 -21.44
N GLY A 123 -19.37 4.97 -20.70
CA GLY A 123 -19.97 6.17 -20.10
C GLY A 123 -21.43 6.01 -19.65
N CYS A 124 -22.01 7.13 -19.22
CA CYS A 124 -23.39 7.30 -18.75
C CYS A 124 -24.16 8.28 -19.66
N LEU A 125 -25.44 8.00 -19.91
CA LEU A 125 -26.36 8.85 -20.66
C LEU A 125 -27.61 9.06 -19.81
N ALA A 126 -28.11 10.28 -19.69
CA ALA A 126 -29.37 10.55 -19.02
C ALA A 126 -30.07 11.77 -19.63
N GLU A 127 -31.36 11.91 -19.40
CA GLU A 127 -32.11 13.11 -19.72
C GLU A 127 -31.99 14.11 -18.56
N VAL A 128 -31.56 15.34 -18.90
CA VAL A 128 -31.38 16.46 -17.97
C VAL A 128 -32.06 17.68 -18.56
N ASP A 129 -32.98 18.29 -17.80
CA ASP A 129 -33.77 19.46 -18.25
C ASP A 129 -34.42 19.26 -19.64
N GLY A 130 -34.94 18.04 -19.92
CA GLY A 130 -35.64 17.70 -21.16
C GLY A 130 -34.74 17.47 -22.39
N ARG A 131 -33.42 17.30 -22.21
CA ARG A 131 -32.47 16.97 -23.28
C ARG A 131 -31.55 15.84 -22.87
N LEU A 132 -31.12 15.03 -23.83
CA LEU A 132 -30.13 13.98 -23.55
C LEU A 132 -28.73 14.58 -23.32
N VAL A 133 -28.08 14.12 -22.26
CA VAL A 133 -26.71 14.48 -21.87
C VAL A 133 -25.91 13.20 -21.63
N ALA A 134 -24.70 13.14 -22.20
CA ALA A 134 -23.79 11.99 -22.09
C ALA A 134 -22.49 12.41 -21.39
N VAL A 135 -21.97 11.53 -20.53
CA VAL A 135 -20.67 11.65 -19.87
C VAL A 135 -19.87 10.38 -20.15
N GLY A 136 -18.68 10.48 -20.75
CA GLY A 136 -17.89 9.28 -21.07
C GLY A 136 -16.66 9.53 -21.93
N ASN A 137 -16.17 8.47 -22.57
CA ASN A 137 -15.03 8.54 -23.49
C ASN A 137 -15.36 9.39 -24.73
N LEU A 138 -14.35 10.05 -25.30
CA LEU A 138 -14.47 10.93 -26.47
C LEU A 138 -15.29 10.27 -27.60
N ASP A 139 -14.84 9.11 -28.09
CA ASP A 139 -15.45 8.43 -29.23
C ASP A 139 -16.91 8.03 -28.96
N TRP A 140 -17.21 7.69 -27.72
CA TRP A 140 -18.54 7.23 -27.33
C TRP A 140 -19.56 8.36 -27.25
N VAL A 141 -19.14 9.50 -26.70
CA VAL A 141 -19.96 10.72 -26.67
C VAL A 141 -20.14 11.28 -28.08
N HIS A 142 -19.05 11.28 -28.87
CA HIS A 142 -19.06 11.72 -30.26
C HIS A 142 -20.05 10.91 -31.12
N ASN A 143 -20.07 9.58 -30.99
CA ASN A 143 -20.99 8.73 -31.75
C ASN A 143 -22.46 8.88 -31.35
N ARG A 144 -22.77 9.49 -30.19
CA ARG A 144 -24.15 9.69 -29.71
C ARG A 144 -24.73 11.03 -30.14
N PHE A 145 -23.90 12.05 -30.23
CA PHE A 145 -24.32 13.39 -30.60
C PHE A 145 -23.45 13.84 -31.78
N GLU A 146 -24.03 13.80 -32.99
CA GLU A 146 -23.37 14.28 -34.21
C GLU A 146 -22.84 15.71 -34.00
N THR A 147 -21.59 15.93 -34.42
CA THR A 147 -20.77 17.09 -34.07
C THR A 147 -21.18 18.35 -34.83
N LYS A 148 -21.35 19.46 -34.11
CA LYS A 148 -21.18 20.82 -34.67
C LYS A 148 -19.76 21.37 -34.51
N ALA A 149 -18.94 20.75 -33.64
CA ALA A 149 -17.57 21.17 -33.33
C ALA A 149 -16.53 20.52 -34.25
N SER A 150 -15.48 21.26 -34.61
CA SER A 150 -14.39 20.77 -35.47
C SER A 150 -13.48 19.77 -34.73
N PRO A 151 -12.91 18.74 -35.39
CA PRO A 151 -11.93 17.82 -34.80
C PRO A 151 -10.72 18.53 -34.13
N THR A 152 -10.36 19.72 -34.62
CA THR A 152 -9.32 20.57 -34.02
C THR A 152 -9.72 21.13 -32.67
N GLU A 153 -10.98 21.52 -32.47
CA GLU A 153 -11.49 22.07 -31.20
C GLU A 153 -11.56 20.99 -30.11
N LEU A 154 -11.85 19.74 -30.49
CA LEU A 154 -11.85 18.59 -29.58
C LEU A 154 -10.42 18.21 -29.13
N SER A 155 -9.46 18.23 -30.06
CA SER A 155 -8.04 18.02 -29.72
C SER A 155 -7.53 19.14 -28.81
N ASP A 156 -7.91 20.38 -29.07
CA ASP A 156 -7.54 21.53 -28.22
C ASP A 156 -8.21 21.46 -26.84
N LEU A 157 -9.44 20.95 -26.72
CA LEU A 157 -10.10 20.75 -25.43
C LEU A 157 -9.36 19.73 -24.55
N GLY A 158 -8.96 18.59 -25.14
CA GLY A 158 -8.14 17.58 -24.47
C GLY A 158 -6.78 18.14 -24.04
N LYS A 159 -6.09 18.85 -24.94
CA LYS A 159 -4.80 19.51 -24.65
C LYS A 159 -4.92 20.58 -23.57
N ARG A 160 -6.00 21.37 -23.56
CA ARG A 160 -6.24 22.39 -22.52
C ARG A 160 -6.39 21.76 -21.14
N LEU A 161 -6.93 20.56 -21.02
CA LEU A 161 -7.05 19.82 -19.77
C LEU A 161 -5.75 19.13 -19.34
N GLU A 162 -5.00 18.61 -20.31
CA GLU A 162 -3.67 18.05 -20.06
C GLU A 162 -2.70 19.14 -19.56
N PHE A 163 -2.73 20.32 -20.19
CA PHE A 163 -1.75 21.40 -19.98
C PHE A 163 -2.11 22.45 -18.92
N VAL A 164 -3.20 22.32 -18.13
CA VAL A 164 -3.45 23.28 -17.03
C VAL A 164 -2.29 23.21 -16.03
N PRO A 165 -1.45 24.26 -15.91
CA PRO A 165 -0.44 24.34 -14.86
C PRO A 165 -1.21 24.75 -13.61
N SER A 166 -1.44 23.81 -12.70
CA SER A 166 -1.93 24.15 -11.37
C SER A 166 -0.93 25.11 -10.74
N SER A 167 -1.37 26.33 -10.42
CA SER A 167 -0.60 27.44 -9.83
C SER A 167 -0.16 27.19 -8.38
N GLU A 168 -0.19 25.94 -7.92
CA GLU A 168 0.43 25.51 -6.68
C GLU A 168 1.50 24.48 -7.05
N ALA A 169 2.74 24.87 -6.81
CA ALA A 169 3.94 24.10 -7.11
C ALA A 169 3.84 22.69 -6.52
N SER A 170 3.56 21.69 -7.37
CA SER A 170 4.09 20.31 -7.35
C SER A 170 3.35 19.45 -8.38
N SER A 171 4.09 18.79 -9.28
CA SER A 171 3.69 17.69 -10.17
C SER A 171 2.81 17.99 -11.41
N SER A 172 3.45 18.45 -12.48
CA SER A 172 2.87 18.63 -13.83
C SER A 172 2.72 17.36 -14.68
N ASN A 173 2.90 16.16 -14.12
CA ASN A 173 2.81 14.87 -14.87
C ASN A 173 1.82 13.88 -14.21
N GLN A 174 0.72 14.34 -13.61
CA GLN A 174 -0.29 13.41 -13.09
C GLN A 174 -1.19 12.90 -14.22
N SER A 175 -1.42 11.58 -14.24
CA SER A 175 -2.44 10.97 -15.11
C SER A 175 -3.80 11.62 -14.87
N LYS A 176 -4.34 12.25 -15.90
CA LYS A 176 -5.71 12.76 -15.92
C LYS A 176 -6.57 11.81 -16.75
N SER A 177 -7.56 11.19 -16.13
CA SER A 177 -8.68 10.58 -16.84
C SER A 177 -9.61 11.71 -17.28
N ILE A 178 -9.90 11.80 -18.58
CA ILE A 178 -10.74 12.85 -19.13
C ILE A 178 -12.10 12.25 -19.47
N ALA A 179 -13.15 12.76 -18.81
CA ALA A 179 -14.53 12.48 -19.17
C ALA A 179 -15.05 13.61 -20.05
N TYR A 180 -15.57 13.28 -21.23
CA TYR A 180 -16.19 14.23 -22.14
C TYR A 180 -17.68 14.33 -21.85
N ILE A 181 -18.24 15.53 -21.97
CA ILE A 181 -19.65 15.83 -21.74
C ILE A 181 -20.23 16.28 -23.07
N GLY A 182 -21.30 15.62 -23.49
CA GLY A 182 -22.05 15.97 -24.69
C GLY A 182 -23.52 16.20 -24.41
N ARG A 183 -24.17 17.02 -25.25
CA ARG A 183 -25.59 17.34 -25.18
C ARG A 183 -26.24 17.21 -26.56
N GLU A 184 -27.46 16.70 -26.54
CA GLU A 184 -28.29 16.55 -27.74
C GLU A 184 -28.43 17.85 -28.53
N GLY A 185 -28.18 17.77 -29.85
CA GLY A 185 -28.25 18.92 -30.78
C GLY A 185 -27.05 19.87 -30.77
N GLU A 186 -26.09 19.65 -29.87
CA GLU A 186 -24.91 20.50 -29.67
C GLU A 186 -23.58 19.74 -29.80
N GLY A 187 -23.58 18.42 -29.58
CA GLY A 187 -22.37 17.61 -29.60
C GLY A 187 -21.63 17.69 -28.27
N ILE A 188 -20.30 17.61 -28.30
CA ILE A 188 -19.47 17.77 -27.10
C ILE A 188 -19.49 19.23 -26.66
N ILE A 189 -19.80 19.47 -25.39
CA ILE A 189 -19.93 20.82 -24.80
C ILE A 189 -18.80 21.14 -23.82
N GLY A 190 -18.14 20.11 -23.27
CA GLY A 190 -17.05 20.27 -22.31
C GLY A 190 -16.39 18.94 -21.97
N ALA A 191 -15.40 19.02 -21.10
CA ALA A 191 -14.68 17.87 -20.57
C ALA A 191 -14.18 18.14 -19.14
N ILE A 192 -14.14 17.10 -18.33
CA ILE A 192 -13.71 17.13 -16.93
C ILE A 192 -12.51 16.20 -16.80
N ALA A 193 -11.39 16.74 -16.32
CA ALA A 193 -10.21 15.98 -15.98
C ALA A 193 -10.25 15.56 -14.51
N ILE A 194 -9.99 14.28 -14.29
CA ILE A 194 -10.08 13.62 -12.99
C ILE A 194 -8.76 12.88 -12.78
N SER A 195 -8.09 13.11 -11.66
CA SER A 195 -6.89 12.38 -11.31
C SER A 195 -7.01 11.78 -9.92
N ASP A 196 -6.28 10.70 -9.68
CA ASP A 196 -6.10 10.19 -8.34
C ASP A 196 -4.93 10.90 -7.68
N VAL A 197 -5.12 11.32 -6.43
CA VAL A 197 -4.14 12.11 -5.70
C VAL A 197 -3.09 11.16 -5.14
N LEU A 198 -1.82 11.48 -5.39
CA LEU A 198 -0.70 10.76 -4.79
C LEU A 198 -0.77 10.83 -3.25
N ARG A 199 -0.38 9.75 -2.56
CA ARG A 199 -0.28 9.80 -1.10
C ARG A 199 0.88 10.69 -0.67
N ASP A 200 0.66 11.43 0.41
CA ASP A 200 1.64 12.40 0.93
C ASP A 200 2.92 11.68 1.40
N ASP A 201 2.81 10.42 1.84
CA ASP A 201 3.92 9.57 2.27
C ASP A 201 4.51 8.68 1.15
N ALA A 202 4.00 8.76 -0.09
CA ALA A 202 4.40 7.86 -1.17
C ALA A 202 5.89 7.99 -1.52
N LYS A 203 6.33 9.22 -1.84
CA LYS A 203 7.71 9.50 -2.24
C LYS A 203 8.70 9.13 -1.13
N SER A 204 8.47 9.62 0.09
CA SER A 204 9.34 9.32 1.23
C SER A 204 9.42 7.82 1.54
N THR A 205 8.35 7.07 1.29
CA THR A 205 8.36 5.61 1.48
C THR A 205 9.19 4.92 0.42
N VAL A 206 9.01 5.27 -0.86
CA VAL A 206 9.83 4.72 -1.96
C VAL A 206 11.31 5.04 -1.73
N ASP A 207 11.64 6.28 -1.38
CA ASP A 207 13.01 6.69 -1.07
C ASP A 207 13.61 5.84 0.06
N ARG A 208 12.86 5.63 1.14
CA ARG A 208 13.30 4.78 2.26
C ARG A 208 13.52 3.32 1.84
N LEU A 209 12.62 2.75 1.06
CA LEU A 209 12.75 1.37 0.56
C LEU A 209 14.00 1.22 -0.31
N GLN A 210 14.25 2.17 -1.19
CA GLN A 210 15.44 2.18 -2.05
C GLN A 210 16.73 2.36 -1.24
N GLN A 211 16.73 3.20 -0.20
CA GLN A 211 17.85 3.34 0.73
C GLN A 211 18.14 2.06 1.53
N GLU A 212 17.11 1.26 1.82
CA GLU A 212 17.24 -0.06 2.44
C GLU A 212 17.68 -1.15 1.43
N GLY A 213 18.00 -0.77 0.18
CA GLY A 213 18.48 -1.66 -0.87
C GLY A 213 17.39 -2.48 -1.56
N ILE A 214 16.12 -2.12 -1.38
CA ILE A 214 14.98 -2.85 -1.94
C ILE A 214 14.64 -2.31 -3.33
N ALA A 215 14.56 -3.20 -4.31
CA ALA A 215 14.16 -2.85 -5.66
C ALA A 215 12.66 -2.52 -5.69
N THR A 216 12.31 -1.29 -6.07
CA THR A 216 10.91 -0.84 -6.13
C THR A 216 10.38 -0.83 -7.55
N TYR A 217 9.19 -1.41 -7.75
CA TYR A 217 8.48 -1.50 -9.03
C TYR A 217 7.08 -0.89 -8.92
N ILE A 218 6.56 -0.39 -10.04
CA ILE A 218 5.17 0.03 -10.18
C ILE A 218 4.50 -0.78 -11.29
N LEU A 219 3.41 -1.45 -10.97
CA LEU A 219 2.56 -2.15 -11.94
C LEU A 219 1.18 -1.51 -11.95
N SER A 220 0.61 -1.27 -13.12
CA SER A 220 -0.75 -0.73 -13.22
C SER A 220 -1.42 -1.13 -14.53
N GLY A 221 -2.76 -1.18 -14.51
CA GLY A 221 -3.58 -1.28 -15.72
C GLY A 221 -3.75 0.04 -16.46
N ASP A 222 -3.29 1.14 -15.88
CA ASP A 222 -3.41 2.48 -16.47
C ASP A 222 -2.51 2.67 -17.71
N ARG A 223 -2.78 3.75 -18.45
CA ARG A 223 -1.99 4.14 -19.63
C ARG A 223 -0.53 4.44 -19.27
N LYS A 224 0.36 4.34 -20.26
CA LYS A 224 1.80 4.50 -20.05
C LYS A 224 2.17 5.84 -19.43
N GLU A 225 1.59 6.92 -19.94
CA GLU A 225 1.84 8.29 -19.49
C GLU A 225 1.50 8.46 -18.01
N ALA A 226 0.45 7.75 -17.57
CA ALA A 226 -0.02 7.77 -16.20
C ALA A 226 0.99 7.19 -15.21
N VAL A 227 1.49 6.01 -15.56
CA VAL A 227 2.43 5.24 -14.74
C VAL A 227 3.81 5.89 -14.77
N GLU A 228 4.22 6.43 -15.93
CA GLU A 228 5.48 7.16 -16.06
C GLU A 228 5.50 8.41 -15.20
N GLY A 229 4.45 9.23 -15.23
CA GLY A 229 4.38 10.47 -14.46
C GLY A 229 4.36 10.27 -12.94
N ILE A 230 3.60 9.28 -12.46
CA ILE A 230 3.63 8.91 -11.03
C ILE A 230 4.99 8.32 -10.67
N GLY A 231 5.50 7.37 -11.46
CA GLY A 231 6.79 6.72 -11.21
C GLY A 231 7.96 7.71 -11.16
N GLU A 232 7.94 8.74 -12.00
CA GLU A 232 8.92 9.84 -11.95
C GLU A 232 8.78 10.66 -10.67
N THR A 233 7.54 11.01 -10.30
CA THR A 233 7.26 11.81 -9.10
C THR A 233 7.74 11.13 -7.81
N VAL A 234 7.58 9.79 -7.72
CA VAL A 234 8.01 9.01 -6.57
C VAL A 234 9.44 8.47 -6.66
N GLY A 235 10.14 8.66 -7.78
CA GLY A 235 11.55 8.23 -7.93
C GLY A 235 11.76 6.76 -8.28
N ILE A 236 10.76 6.07 -8.86
CA ILE A 236 10.93 4.69 -9.37
C ILE A 236 11.61 4.73 -10.73
N ARG A 237 12.65 3.92 -10.98
CA ARG A 237 13.36 3.88 -12.28
C ARG A 237 12.43 3.48 -13.43
N SER A 238 12.63 4.05 -14.62
CA SER A 238 11.76 3.80 -15.78
C SER A 238 11.66 2.33 -16.19
N GLU A 239 12.74 1.56 -16.04
CA GLU A 239 12.79 0.11 -16.28
C GLU A 239 11.87 -0.71 -15.34
N ASN A 240 11.57 -0.16 -14.16
CA ASN A 240 10.73 -0.78 -13.14
C ASN A 240 9.26 -0.30 -13.20
N ARG A 241 8.89 0.42 -14.26
CA ARG A 241 7.52 0.92 -14.48
C ARG A 241 6.84 0.08 -15.55
N ARG A 242 5.72 -0.56 -15.22
CA ARG A 242 4.93 -1.36 -16.18
C ARG A 242 3.48 -0.88 -16.17
N SER A 243 2.96 -0.60 -17.35
CA SER A 243 1.65 0.01 -17.58
C SER A 243 0.78 -0.88 -18.46
N SER A 244 -0.52 -0.59 -18.49
CA SER A 244 -1.50 -1.22 -19.37
C SER A 244 -1.59 -2.74 -19.19
N LEU A 245 -1.41 -3.19 -17.95
CA LEU A 245 -1.43 -4.60 -17.57
C LEU A 245 -2.81 -5.07 -17.14
N THR A 246 -3.18 -6.27 -17.59
CA THR A 246 -4.28 -7.07 -17.03
C THR A 246 -3.87 -7.68 -15.67
N PRO A 247 -4.83 -8.10 -14.82
CA PRO A 247 -4.52 -8.78 -13.57
C PRO A 247 -3.63 -10.04 -13.73
N GLN A 248 -3.82 -10.79 -14.81
CA GLN A 248 -3.01 -11.97 -15.14
C GLN A 248 -1.58 -11.60 -15.51
N GLU A 249 -1.38 -10.53 -16.29
CA GLU A 249 -0.04 -10.06 -16.65
C GLU A 249 0.71 -9.51 -15.44
N LYS A 250 0.02 -8.81 -14.51
CA LYS A 250 0.63 -8.40 -13.23
C LYS A 250 1.18 -9.59 -12.45
N ALA A 251 0.38 -10.65 -12.32
CA ALA A 251 0.81 -11.89 -11.65
C ALA A 251 1.98 -12.57 -12.40
N GLY A 252 1.94 -12.58 -13.74
CA GLY A 252 3.03 -13.11 -14.56
C GLY A 252 4.36 -12.38 -14.35
N ILE A 253 4.34 -11.05 -14.26
CA ILE A 253 5.54 -10.24 -13.97
C ILE A 253 6.11 -10.57 -12.58
N ILE A 254 5.25 -10.75 -11.58
CA ILE A 254 5.68 -11.18 -10.23
C ILE A 254 6.40 -12.53 -10.32
N SER A 255 5.83 -13.49 -11.04
CA SER A 255 6.47 -14.81 -11.25
C SER A 255 7.78 -14.72 -12.03
N THR A 256 7.91 -13.79 -12.99
CA THR A 256 9.19 -13.53 -13.68
C THR A 256 10.25 -13.03 -12.70
N LEU A 257 9.93 -12.04 -11.87
CA LEU A 257 10.86 -11.51 -10.85
C LEU A 257 11.28 -12.61 -9.87
N GLN A 258 10.34 -13.44 -9.43
CA GLN A 258 10.63 -14.61 -8.59
C GLN A 258 11.55 -15.62 -9.29
N GLY A 259 11.34 -15.86 -10.58
CA GLY A 259 12.20 -16.72 -11.42
C GLY A 259 13.63 -16.18 -11.60
N GLU A 260 13.81 -14.86 -11.52
CA GLU A 260 15.12 -14.18 -11.51
C GLU A 260 15.83 -14.29 -10.15
N GLY A 261 15.17 -14.88 -9.14
CA GLY A 261 15.71 -15.10 -7.81
C GLY A 261 15.32 -14.05 -6.77
N HIS A 262 14.49 -13.06 -7.15
CA HIS A 262 13.98 -12.06 -6.22
C HIS A 262 12.94 -12.65 -5.27
N ARG A 263 12.93 -12.16 -4.03
CA ARG A 263 11.84 -12.37 -3.08
C ARG A 263 10.91 -11.17 -3.13
N VAL A 264 9.70 -11.38 -3.62
CA VAL A 264 8.82 -10.31 -4.09
C VAL A 264 7.66 -10.09 -3.11
N ALA A 265 7.49 -8.86 -2.67
CA ALA A 265 6.28 -8.43 -1.97
C ALA A 265 5.41 -7.56 -2.88
N MET A 266 4.11 -7.88 -2.98
CA MET A 266 3.14 -7.09 -3.73
C MET A 266 2.32 -6.24 -2.75
N VAL A 267 2.17 -4.95 -3.03
CA VAL A 267 1.33 -4.02 -2.26
C VAL A 267 0.16 -3.56 -3.10
N GLY A 268 -1.06 -3.82 -2.64
CA GLY A 268 -2.30 -3.54 -3.37
C GLY A 268 -3.43 -3.06 -2.46
N ASP A 269 -4.47 -2.47 -3.05
CA ASP A 269 -5.74 -2.17 -2.35
C ASP A 269 -6.63 -3.42 -2.21
N GLY A 270 -6.30 -4.46 -2.98
CA GLY A 270 -6.84 -5.79 -2.86
C GLY A 270 -8.10 -6.09 -3.68
N ILE A 271 -8.82 -5.08 -4.17
CA ILE A 271 -10.06 -5.32 -4.94
C ILE A 271 -9.72 -5.85 -6.33
N ASN A 272 -8.75 -5.23 -7.02
CA ASN A 272 -8.35 -5.62 -8.37
C ASN A 272 -7.05 -6.44 -8.40
N ASP A 273 -6.31 -6.46 -7.30
CA ASP A 273 -4.95 -7.02 -7.23
C ASP A 273 -4.87 -8.36 -6.49
N ALA A 274 -6.01 -8.97 -6.10
CA ALA A 274 -6.03 -10.24 -5.38
C ALA A 274 -5.18 -11.35 -6.05
N PRO A 275 -5.22 -11.56 -7.39
CA PRO A 275 -4.36 -12.54 -8.05
C PRO A 275 -2.86 -12.23 -7.90
N SER A 276 -2.49 -10.95 -7.98
CA SER A 276 -1.09 -10.49 -7.84
C SER A 276 -0.61 -10.58 -6.40
N LEU A 277 -1.47 -10.26 -5.43
CA LEU A 277 -1.19 -10.42 -4.00
C LEU A 277 -0.96 -11.88 -3.61
N ALA A 278 -1.72 -12.80 -4.20
CA ALA A 278 -1.57 -14.24 -3.96
C ALA A 278 -0.35 -14.86 -4.66
N ALA A 279 0.08 -14.30 -5.80
CA ALA A 279 1.25 -14.77 -6.54
C ALA A 279 2.59 -14.37 -5.89
N ALA A 280 2.62 -13.26 -5.15
CA ALA A 280 3.80 -12.77 -4.46
C ALA A 280 4.20 -13.66 -3.27
N ASP A 281 5.48 -13.63 -2.88
CA ASP A 281 5.97 -14.32 -1.67
C ASP A 281 5.28 -13.80 -0.40
N VAL A 282 5.00 -12.50 -0.41
CA VAL A 282 4.20 -11.80 0.61
C VAL A 282 3.26 -10.80 -0.05
N GLY A 283 1.96 -11.03 0.06
CA GLY A 283 0.93 -10.05 -0.30
C GLY A 283 0.65 -9.08 0.85
N ILE A 284 0.71 -7.77 0.58
CA ILE A 284 0.45 -6.70 1.53
C ILE A 284 -0.77 -5.90 1.06
N ALA A 285 -1.87 -5.95 1.80
CA ALA A 285 -3.07 -5.19 1.51
C ALA A 285 -3.11 -3.86 2.27
N MET A 286 -3.45 -2.78 1.58
CA MET A 286 -3.80 -1.49 2.16
C MET A 286 -5.17 -1.59 2.85
N GLY A 287 -5.25 -1.23 4.14
CA GLY A 287 -6.51 -1.19 4.86
C GLY A 287 -7.37 0.00 4.41
N THR A 288 -8.17 -0.16 3.36
CA THR A 288 -9.17 0.85 3.01
C THR A 288 -10.38 0.76 3.93
N HIS A 289 -10.91 1.92 4.36
CA HIS A 289 -12.13 2.00 5.18
C HIS A 289 -13.37 1.56 4.39
N SER A 290 -13.56 0.25 4.19
CA SER A 290 -14.80 -0.36 3.74
C SER A 290 -14.66 -1.87 3.88
N LYS A 291 -15.41 -2.44 4.83
CA LYS A 291 -15.99 -3.80 4.91
C LYS A 291 -15.22 -4.95 4.24
N GLU A 292 -14.96 -6.01 5.01
CA GLU A 292 -14.81 -7.42 4.58
C GLU A 292 -14.71 -7.62 3.06
N ASN A 293 -13.52 -7.33 2.50
CA ASN A 293 -13.24 -7.63 1.11
C ASN A 293 -12.48 -8.96 1.07
N ALA A 294 -12.82 -9.82 0.10
CA ALA A 294 -12.11 -11.08 -0.19
C ALA A 294 -10.58 -10.93 -0.30
N ALA A 295 -10.10 -9.70 -0.50
CA ALA A 295 -8.69 -9.33 -0.52
C ALA A 295 -7.97 -9.39 0.83
N SER A 296 -8.65 -9.08 1.94
CA SER A 296 -8.06 -9.28 3.26
C SER A 296 -7.79 -10.76 3.51
N ASP A 297 -8.53 -11.66 2.86
CA ASP A 297 -8.32 -13.10 2.98
C ASP A 297 -7.13 -13.62 2.16
N ALA A 298 -6.86 -12.99 1.02
CA ALA A 298 -5.71 -13.33 0.17
C ALA A 298 -4.38 -12.73 0.66
N ALA A 299 -4.40 -11.62 1.40
CA ALA A 299 -3.18 -10.94 1.84
C ALA A 299 -2.57 -11.55 3.11
N SER A 300 -1.24 -11.68 3.11
CA SER A 300 -0.47 -12.15 4.26
C SER A 300 -0.28 -11.07 5.34
N VAL A 301 -0.26 -9.80 4.91
CA VAL A 301 -0.13 -8.63 5.78
C VAL A 301 -1.22 -7.60 5.43
N VAL A 302 -1.84 -7.00 6.45
CA VAL A 302 -2.85 -5.95 6.28
C VAL A 302 -2.44 -4.68 7.04
N LEU A 303 -2.42 -3.54 6.34
CA LEU A 303 -2.00 -2.25 6.87
C LEU A 303 -3.22 -1.43 7.33
N LEU A 304 -3.57 -1.54 8.61
CA LEU A 304 -4.78 -0.93 9.19
C LEU A 304 -4.74 0.60 9.24
N GLY A 305 -3.54 1.20 9.21
CA GLY A 305 -3.36 2.66 9.28
C GLY A 305 -3.52 3.35 7.93
N ASN A 306 -3.73 2.60 6.84
CA ASN A 306 -3.83 3.12 5.48
C ASN A 306 -2.70 4.10 5.12
N ARG A 307 -1.47 3.84 5.59
CA ARG A 307 -0.27 4.63 5.28
C ARG A 307 0.72 3.74 4.52
N LEU A 308 1.23 4.23 3.40
CA LEU A 308 2.20 3.46 2.62
C LEU A 308 3.50 3.26 3.41
N SER A 309 3.86 4.20 4.28
CA SER A 309 5.02 4.10 5.17
C SER A 309 5.02 2.86 6.05
N GLN A 310 3.84 2.27 6.30
CA GLN A 310 3.70 1.03 7.06
C GLN A 310 4.30 -0.19 6.35
N VAL A 311 4.46 -0.16 5.03
CA VAL A 311 5.18 -1.20 4.27
C VAL A 311 6.63 -1.27 4.73
N ALA A 312 7.32 -0.13 4.76
CA ALA A 312 8.71 -0.05 5.23
C ALA A 312 8.82 -0.38 6.72
N ASP A 313 7.86 0.06 7.55
CA ASP A 313 7.83 -0.30 8.97
C ASP A 313 7.61 -1.81 9.19
N ALA A 314 6.81 -2.49 8.35
CA ALA A 314 6.61 -3.93 8.42
C ALA A 314 7.89 -4.70 8.06
N LEU A 315 8.58 -4.30 6.98
CA LEU A 315 9.88 -4.86 6.61
C LEU A 315 10.94 -4.70 7.71
N SER A 316 11.06 -3.48 8.24
CA SER A 316 11.99 -3.19 9.33
C SER A 316 11.69 -4.02 10.58
N LEU A 317 10.41 -4.18 10.92
CA LEU A 317 9.97 -5.01 12.05
C LEU A 317 10.29 -6.49 11.81
N SER A 318 10.04 -7.01 10.61
CA SER A 318 10.36 -8.38 10.24
C SER A 318 11.86 -8.65 10.32
N LYS A 319 12.70 -7.79 9.74
CA LYS A 319 14.17 -7.89 9.82
C LYS A 319 14.66 -7.89 11.27
N ALA A 320 14.14 -6.98 12.11
CA ALA A 320 14.49 -6.92 13.53
C ALA A 320 14.03 -8.16 14.31
N THR A 321 12.84 -8.68 14.00
CA THR A 321 12.30 -9.90 14.62
C THR A 321 13.15 -11.12 14.26
N MET A 322 13.49 -11.28 12.98
CA MET A 322 14.33 -12.39 12.52
C MET A 322 15.76 -12.29 13.06
N ALA A 323 16.31 -11.09 13.19
CA ALA A 323 17.59 -10.91 13.88
C ALA A 323 17.55 -11.42 15.33
N LYS A 324 16.44 -11.22 16.06
CA LYS A 324 16.25 -11.78 17.40
C LYS A 324 16.09 -13.30 17.40
N VAL A 325 15.38 -13.85 16.43
CA VAL A 325 15.29 -15.32 16.24
C VAL A 325 16.71 -15.89 16.06
N HIS A 326 17.50 -15.35 15.14
CA HIS A 326 18.88 -15.81 14.91
C HIS A 326 19.78 -15.65 16.14
N GLN A 327 19.69 -14.54 16.89
CA GLN A 327 20.43 -14.36 18.14
C GLN A 327 20.06 -15.42 19.18
N ASN A 328 18.76 -15.69 19.36
CA ASN A 328 18.27 -16.68 20.32
C ASN A 328 18.70 -18.10 19.94
N LEU A 329 18.61 -18.45 18.65
CA LEU A 329 19.05 -19.75 18.14
C LEU A 329 20.57 -19.92 18.28
N ALA A 330 21.35 -18.90 17.90
CA ALA A 330 22.81 -18.92 18.05
C ALA A 330 23.22 -19.09 19.51
N TRP A 331 22.54 -18.40 20.44
CA TRP A 331 22.77 -18.56 21.88
C TRP A 331 22.42 -19.96 22.37
N ALA A 332 21.26 -20.49 22.00
CA ALA A 332 20.83 -21.83 22.40
C ALA A 332 21.81 -22.91 21.92
N VAL A 333 22.33 -22.78 20.69
CA VAL A 333 23.34 -23.69 20.14
C VAL A 333 24.69 -23.51 20.86
N ALA A 334 25.16 -22.27 21.05
CA ALA A 334 26.42 -22.00 21.75
C ALA A 334 26.41 -22.57 23.18
N TYR A 335 25.29 -22.40 23.89
CA TYR A 335 25.07 -22.99 25.19
C TYR A 335 25.23 -24.53 25.16
N ASN A 336 24.55 -25.21 24.24
CA ASN A 336 24.63 -26.68 24.12
C ASN A 336 26.06 -27.15 23.77
N ILE A 337 26.75 -26.46 22.86
CA ILE A 337 28.13 -26.78 22.47
C ILE A 337 29.08 -26.71 23.66
N LEU A 338 28.89 -25.76 24.57
CA LEU A 338 29.73 -25.61 25.76
C LEU A 338 29.32 -26.57 26.89
N ALA A 339 28.02 -26.72 27.13
CA ALA A 339 27.51 -27.45 28.27
C ALA A 339 27.59 -28.98 28.11
N ILE A 340 27.45 -29.51 26.88
CA ILE A 340 27.51 -30.96 26.62
C ILE A 340 28.88 -31.56 26.95
N PRO A 341 30.03 -31.02 26.46
CA PRO A 341 31.35 -31.54 26.82
C PRO A 341 31.63 -31.46 28.32
N VAL A 342 31.18 -30.38 28.97
CA VAL A 342 31.31 -30.20 30.42
C VAL A 342 30.50 -31.26 31.18
N ALA A 343 29.25 -31.51 30.77
CA ALA A 343 28.40 -32.56 31.36
C ALA A 343 28.94 -33.98 31.10
N ALA A 344 29.59 -34.20 29.95
CA ALA A 344 30.25 -35.46 29.61
C ALA A 344 31.55 -35.71 30.39
N GLY A 345 32.02 -34.74 31.19
CA GLY A 345 33.19 -34.90 32.06
C GLY A 345 34.52 -34.45 31.45
N ALA A 346 34.50 -33.59 30.42
CA ALA A 346 35.73 -33.05 29.82
C ALA A 346 36.65 -32.31 30.82
N LEU A 347 36.09 -31.80 31.93
CA LEU A 347 36.84 -31.11 32.99
C LEU A 347 37.34 -32.03 34.12
N LEU A 348 36.93 -33.30 34.14
CA LEU A 348 37.36 -34.26 35.18
C LEU A 348 38.88 -34.48 35.23
N PRO A 349 39.60 -34.67 34.11
CA PRO A 349 41.02 -35.04 34.17
C PRO A 349 41.94 -33.95 34.73
N GLN A 350 41.53 -32.68 34.65
CA GLN A 350 42.36 -31.54 35.01
C GLN A 350 41.87 -30.79 36.25
N PHE A 351 40.55 -30.78 36.50
CA PHE A 351 39.93 -29.94 37.54
C PHE A 351 39.13 -30.73 38.58
N ASP A 352 39.05 -32.06 38.45
CA ASP A 352 38.21 -32.96 39.29
C ASP A 352 36.75 -32.49 39.42
N PHE A 353 36.28 -31.77 38.40
CA PHE A 353 34.98 -31.13 38.39
C PHE A 353 33.96 -32.02 37.68
N ALA A 354 32.98 -32.51 38.45
CA ALA A 354 31.80 -33.20 37.93
C ALA A 354 30.59 -32.28 37.97
N MET A 355 29.92 -32.11 36.83
CA MET A 355 28.70 -31.32 36.75
C MET A 355 27.57 -32.00 37.53
N THR A 356 26.96 -31.29 38.49
CA THR A 356 25.82 -31.83 39.26
C THR A 356 24.49 -31.60 38.53
N PRO A 357 23.46 -32.45 38.77
CA PRO A 357 22.14 -32.25 38.16
C PRO A 357 21.52 -30.88 38.49
N SER A 358 21.77 -30.35 39.68
CA SER A 358 21.31 -29.02 40.09
C SER A 358 21.96 -27.90 39.27
N LEU A 359 23.26 -28.02 38.96
CA LEU A 359 23.97 -27.06 38.12
C LEU A 359 23.49 -27.13 36.66
N SER A 360 23.28 -28.34 36.13
CA SER A 360 22.69 -28.56 34.81
C SER A 360 21.31 -27.90 34.69
N GLY A 361 20.43 -28.10 35.68
CA GLY A 361 19.12 -27.46 35.71
C GLY A 361 19.20 -25.92 35.81
N GLY A 362 20.10 -25.40 36.63
CA GLY A 362 20.31 -23.95 36.76
C GLY A 362 20.78 -23.29 35.46
N LEU A 363 21.72 -23.91 34.76
CA LEU A 363 22.21 -23.44 33.47
C LEU A 363 21.13 -23.50 32.37
N MET A 364 20.30 -24.54 32.35
CA MET A 364 19.16 -24.66 31.44
C MET A 364 18.14 -23.53 31.66
N ALA A 365 17.86 -23.19 32.93
CA ALA A 365 16.98 -22.09 33.29
C ALA A 365 17.55 -20.73 32.85
N LEU A 366 18.84 -20.48 33.08
CA LEU A 366 19.51 -19.25 32.66
C LEU A 366 19.47 -19.05 31.13
N SER A 367 19.69 -20.12 30.36
CA SER A 367 19.60 -20.07 28.90
C SER A 367 18.19 -19.66 28.43
N SER A 368 17.15 -20.20 29.07
CA SER A 368 15.76 -19.86 28.76
C SER A 368 15.42 -18.41 29.13
N ILE A 369 15.89 -17.94 30.29
CA ILE A 369 15.72 -16.54 30.73
C ILE A 369 16.40 -15.58 29.75
N PHE A 370 17.60 -15.92 29.26
CA PHE A 370 18.30 -15.11 28.27
C PHE A 370 17.50 -14.97 26.98
N VAL A 371 17.00 -16.07 26.43
CA VAL A 371 16.19 -16.08 25.19
C VAL A 371 14.93 -15.21 25.33
N VAL A 372 14.21 -15.34 26.44
CA VAL A 372 13.01 -14.54 26.71
C VAL A 372 13.36 -13.07 26.88
N SER A 373 14.40 -12.76 27.66
CA SER A 373 14.86 -11.38 27.90
C SER A 373 15.33 -10.70 26.61
N ASN A 374 16.09 -11.41 25.78
CA ASN A 374 16.57 -10.89 24.50
C ASN A 374 15.42 -10.62 23.53
N SER A 375 14.38 -11.46 23.54
CA SER A 375 13.18 -11.24 22.73
C SER A 375 12.40 -10.02 23.23
N LEU A 376 12.30 -9.80 24.55
CA LEU A 376 11.68 -8.62 25.14
C LEU A 376 12.42 -7.31 24.82
N LEU A 377 13.74 -7.35 24.61
CA LEU A 377 14.50 -6.16 24.16
C LEU A 377 14.00 -5.61 22.82
N LEU A 378 13.37 -6.43 21.97
CA LEU A 378 12.73 -5.97 20.74
C LEU A 378 11.62 -4.94 21.04
N GLN A 379 10.84 -5.19 22.11
CA GLN A 379 9.75 -4.32 22.55
C GLN A 379 10.26 -2.97 23.05
N LEU A 380 11.41 -2.95 23.73
CA LEU A 380 12.02 -1.73 24.25
C LEU A 380 12.59 -0.85 23.14
N HIS A 381 13.30 -1.43 22.17
CA HIS A 381 13.82 -0.68 21.01
C HIS A 381 12.69 -0.09 20.16
N GLY A 382 11.57 -0.82 20.02
CA GLY A 382 10.39 -0.31 19.33
C GLY A 382 9.67 0.81 20.06
N SER A 383 9.87 0.96 21.38
CA SER A 383 9.34 2.08 22.18
C SER A 383 10.20 3.34 22.04
N LEU A 384 11.52 3.19 21.94
CA LEU A 384 12.45 4.32 21.80
C LEU A 384 12.31 5.01 20.43
N GLN A 385 12.20 4.26 19.34
CA GLN A 385 11.93 4.83 18.00
C GLN A 385 10.56 5.53 17.90
N LYS A 386 9.60 5.19 18.77
CA LYS A 386 8.29 5.87 18.83
C LYS A 386 8.38 7.23 19.53
N ALA A 387 9.31 7.40 20.47
CA ALA A 387 9.53 8.66 21.17
C ALA A 387 10.22 9.72 20.29
N GLU A 388 11.02 9.29 19.30
CA GLU A 388 11.71 10.18 18.35
C GLU A 388 10.86 10.56 17.12
N ARG A 389 9.72 9.90 16.87
CA ARG A 389 8.80 10.27 15.79
C ARG A 389 7.81 11.32 16.32
N PRO A 390 7.76 12.55 15.79
CA PRO A 390 6.76 13.53 16.22
C PRO A 390 5.36 12.98 15.91
N GLY A 391 4.52 12.87 16.95
CA GLY A 391 3.12 12.48 16.80
C GLY A 391 2.32 13.55 16.06
N PRO A 392 1.20 13.19 15.40
CA PRO A 392 0.32 14.17 14.79
C PRO A 392 -0.58 14.74 15.90
N ASP A 393 -0.12 15.73 16.64
CA ASP A 393 -0.99 16.58 17.44
C ASP A 393 -0.30 17.94 17.68
N HIS A 394 -0.67 18.94 16.88
CA HIS A 394 -0.99 20.32 17.26
C HIS A 394 -0.97 21.25 16.04
N LEU A 395 -1.93 21.07 15.13
CA LEU A 395 -2.48 22.16 14.31
C LEU A 395 -3.89 22.49 14.83
N LYS A 396 -3.93 22.98 16.08
CA LYS A 396 -5.03 23.81 16.59
C LYS A 396 -4.47 25.17 16.93
N SER A 397 -4.15 25.97 15.92
CA SER A 397 -4.09 27.42 16.05
C SER A 397 -5.35 28.01 15.40
N ARG A 398 -6.41 28.15 16.22
CA ARG A 398 -7.47 29.12 15.93
C ARG A 398 -6.84 30.51 16.00
N PRO A 399 -7.07 31.43 15.04
CA PRO A 399 -6.83 32.84 15.32
C PRO A 399 -7.92 33.31 16.29
N LYS A 400 -7.49 33.74 17.49
CA LYS A 400 -8.33 34.53 18.38
C LYS A 400 -8.61 35.88 17.73
N SER A 401 -9.88 36.25 17.78
CA SER A 401 -10.38 37.62 17.71
C SER A 401 -9.55 38.61 18.56
N GLN A 402 -9.12 39.69 17.93
CA GLN A 402 -8.96 41.03 18.50
C GLN A 402 -9.59 41.94 17.42
N ILE A 403 -10.76 42.56 17.59
CA ILE A 403 -11.09 43.70 18.46
C ILE A 403 -9.89 44.63 18.62
N LEU A 404 -9.67 45.46 17.59
CA LEU A 404 -9.81 46.91 17.68
C LEU A 404 -10.08 47.50 16.29
#